data_AF-A0A958Q7D8-F1
#
_entry.id   AF-A0A958Q7D8-F1
#
_cell.length_a   1.000
_cell.length_b   1.000
_cell.length_c   1.000
_cell.angle_alpha   90.00
_cell.angle_beta   90.00
_cell.angle_gamma   90.00
#
_symmetry.space_group_name_H-M   'P 1'
#
loop_
_entity.id
_entity.type
_entity.pdbx_description
1 polymer ?
#
loop_
_entity_poly.entity_id
_entity_poly.type
_entity_poly.pdbx_seq_one_letter_code
_entity_poly.pdbx_strand_id
1 'polypeptide(L)'
;IVLVAVLSGIALVNFSRFSTNAYNQTAQSDYRNLLVAYTDAFTRPDAPLRYVVRRETGPGSLPSPLDAMRVSPEVEVTVVYTKRLRQNQPPRITSTIEVRHLEGTKMYRRVEANGVVTEQIVDL
;
A
#
# COMPACT_ATOMS: atom_id res chain seq x y z
N ILE A 1 -42.39 9.05 15.03
CA ILE A 1 -41.96 8.90 13.63
C ILE A 1 -40.74 9.78 13.32
N VAL A 2 -40.79 11.10 13.59
CA VAL A 2 -39.64 12.02 13.38
C VAL A 2 -38.39 11.61 14.20
N LEU A 3 -38.55 11.26 15.48
CA LEU A 3 -37.43 10.81 16.33
C LEU A 3 -36.75 9.55 15.80
N VAL A 4 -37.53 8.59 15.28
CA VAL A 4 -37.01 7.34 14.72
C VAL A 4 -36.23 7.62 13.44
N ALA A 5 -36.73 8.48 12.56
CA ALA A 5 -36.03 8.88 11.33
C ALA A 5 -34.70 9.59 11.62
N VAL A 6 -34.66 10.47 12.62
CA VAL A 6 -33.42 11.16 13.04
C VAL A 6 -32.40 10.17 13.61
N LEU A 7 -32.83 9.25 14.48
CA LEU A 7 -31.94 8.23 15.06
C LEU A 7 -31.41 7.26 14.00
N SER A 8 -32.24 6.84 13.05
CA SER A 8 -31.82 6.00 11.91
C SER A 8 -30.82 6.73 11.02
N GLY A 9 -31.01 8.02 10.75
CA GLY A 9 -30.07 8.84 9.98
C GLY A 9 -28.71 8.99 10.66
N ILE A 10 -28.69 9.27 11.97
CA ILE A 10 -27.45 9.36 12.76
C ILE A 10 -26.73 8.00 12.80
N ALA A 11 -27.46 6.91 12.98
CA ALA A 11 -26.92 5.56 12.97
C ALA A 11 -26.26 5.22 11.62
N LEU A 12 -26.91 5.57 10.50
CA LEU A 12 -26.39 5.33 9.16
C LEU A 12 -25.09 6.10 8.90
N VAL A 13 -25.04 7.38 9.27
CA VAL A 13 -23.84 8.22 9.10
C VAL A 13 -22.68 7.70 9.94
N ASN A 14 -22.94 7.32 11.20
CA ASN A 14 -21.90 6.76 12.06
C ASN A 14 -21.41 5.40 11.55
N PHE A 15 -22.30 4.56 11.04
CA PHE A 15 -21.94 3.28 10.44
C PHE A 15 -21.04 3.46 9.21
N SER A 16 -21.40 4.37 8.31
CA SER A 16 -20.58 4.69 7.12
C SER A 16 -19.20 5.23 7.49
N ARG A 17 -19.10 6.11 8.50
CA ARG A 17 -17.80 6.59 8.97
C ARG A 17 -16.96 5.48 9.60
N PHE A 18 -17.60 4.59 10.37
CA PHE A 18 -16.93 3.46 10.98
C PHE A 18 -16.39 2.49 9.93
N SER A 19 -17.19 2.14 8.91
CA SER A 19 -16.75 1.24 7.84
C SER A 19 -15.60 1.84 7.04
N THR A 20 -15.69 3.12 6.63
CA THR A 20 -14.59 3.80 5.93
C THR A 20 -13.31 3.85 6.76
N ASN A 21 -13.41 4.06 8.08
CA ASN A 21 -12.25 4.01 8.96
C ASN A 21 -11.66 2.60 9.06
N ALA A 22 -12.49 1.57 9.14
CA ALA A 22 -12.04 0.18 9.13
C ALA A 22 -11.31 -0.17 7.83
N TYR A 23 -11.86 0.21 6.67
CA TYR A 23 -11.21 0.02 5.36
C TYR A 23 -9.85 0.72 5.28
N ASN A 24 -9.78 1.96 5.74
CA ASN A 24 -8.53 2.73 5.76
C ASN A 24 -7.50 2.12 6.72
N GLN A 25 -7.93 1.49 7.83
CA GLN A 25 -7.05 0.77 8.75
C GLN A 25 -6.52 -0.53 8.14
N THR A 26 -7.37 -1.30 7.43
CA THR A 26 -6.94 -2.50 6.71
C THR A 26 -5.84 -2.17 5.70
N ALA A 27 -6.05 -1.15 4.86
CA ALA A 27 -5.02 -0.70 3.92
C ALA A 27 -3.74 -0.22 4.61
N GLN A 28 -3.84 0.45 5.76
CA GLN A 28 -2.67 0.89 6.52
C GLN A 28 -1.87 -0.28 7.09
N SER A 29 -2.56 -1.30 7.58
CA SER A 29 -1.93 -2.52 8.10
C SER A 29 -1.18 -3.25 7.00
N ASP A 30 -1.83 -3.46 5.86
CA ASP A 30 -1.20 -4.14 4.72
C ASP A 30 -0.04 -3.33 4.14
N TYR A 31 -0.17 -2.00 4.11
CA TYR A 31 0.95 -1.12 3.76
C TYR A 31 2.17 -1.33 4.65
N ARG A 32 2.00 -1.39 5.98
CA ARG A 32 3.11 -1.63 6.91
C ARG A 32 3.74 -3.00 6.70
N ASN A 33 2.94 -4.03 6.51
CA ASN A 33 3.43 -5.39 6.23
C ASN A 33 4.21 -5.43 4.90
N LEU A 34 3.73 -4.73 3.89
CA LEU A 34 4.40 -4.60 2.59
C LEU A 34 5.74 -3.90 2.71
N LEU A 35 5.82 -2.82 3.51
CA LEU A 35 7.09 -2.11 3.71
C LEU A 35 8.18 -3.01 4.32
N VAL A 36 7.80 -3.88 5.26
CA VAL A 36 8.72 -4.85 5.87
C VAL A 36 9.18 -5.85 4.81
N ALA A 37 8.25 -6.52 4.13
CA ALA A 37 8.57 -7.51 3.09
C ALA A 37 9.40 -6.91 1.94
N TYR A 38 9.06 -5.69 1.53
CA TYR A 38 9.81 -4.94 0.52
C TYR A 38 11.24 -4.64 0.99
N THR A 39 11.40 -4.17 2.22
CA THR A 39 12.73 -3.88 2.76
C THR A 39 13.56 -5.16 2.78
N ASP A 40 12.98 -6.26 3.26
CA ASP A 40 13.66 -7.56 3.33
C ASP A 40 14.02 -8.11 1.96
N ALA A 41 13.18 -7.91 0.93
CA ALA A 41 13.41 -8.43 -0.42
C ALA A 41 14.41 -7.58 -1.22
N PHE A 42 14.35 -6.25 -1.12
CA PHE A 42 15.02 -5.35 -2.05
C PHE A 42 16.26 -4.63 -1.48
N THR A 43 16.55 -4.78 -0.18
CA THR A 43 17.81 -4.33 0.41
C THR A 43 18.94 -5.35 0.33
N ARG A 44 18.62 -6.60 -0.05
CA ARG A 44 19.63 -7.66 -0.18
C ARG A 44 20.62 -7.38 -1.33
N PRO A 45 21.88 -7.86 -1.24
CA PRO A 45 22.88 -7.66 -2.28
C PRO A 45 22.44 -8.21 -3.66
N ASP A 46 21.71 -9.32 -3.65
CA ASP A 46 21.19 -10.08 -4.80
C ASP A 46 19.79 -9.63 -5.24
N ALA A 47 19.25 -8.53 -4.68
CA ALA A 47 17.95 -8.01 -5.07
C ALA A 47 17.85 -7.75 -6.59
N PRO A 48 16.69 -8.03 -7.21
CA PRO A 48 16.51 -7.91 -8.65
C PRO A 48 16.73 -6.46 -9.11
N LEU A 49 17.29 -6.27 -10.32
CA LEU A 49 17.61 -4.94 -10.85
C LEU A 49 16.36 -4.11 -11.20
N ARG A 50 15.27 -4.77 -11.58
CA ARG A 50 14.02 -4.13 -11.97
C ARG A 50 12.86 -5.05 -11.61
N TYR A 51 11.81 -4.46 -11.05
CA TYR A 51 10.60 -5.17 -10.71
C TYR A 51 9.41 -4.20 -10.80
N VAL A 52 8.38 -4.58 -11.55
CA VAL A 52 7.20 -3.74 -11.78
C VAL A 52 5.97 -4.61 -11.53
N VAL A 53 5.34 -4.46 -10.36
CA VAL A 53 4.01 -4.99 -10.08
C VAL A 53 3.02 -3.95 -10.52
N ARG A 54 2.30 -4.26 -11.60
CA ARG A 54 1.33 -3.35 -12.18
C ARG A 54 -0.05 -3.78 -11.70
N ARG A 55 -0.43 -3.30 -10.51
CA ARG A 55 -1.75 -3.46 -9.87
C ARG A 55 -2.16 -4.92 -9.67
N GLU A 56 -1.91 -5.45 -8.48
CA GLU A 56 -2.54 -6.70 -8.02
C GLU A 56 -3.73 -6.36 -7.15
N THR A 57 -4.87 -7.02 -7.41
CA THR A 57 -6.11 -6.88 -6.65
C THR A 57 -6.67 -8.27 -6.36
N GLY A 58 -6.90 -8.60 -5.11
CA GLY A 58 -7.53 -9.87 -4.73
C GLY A 58 -6.75 -10.67 -3.67
N PRO A 59 -7.37 -11.74 -3.14
CA PRO A 59 -6.73 -12.60 -2.14
C PRO A 59 -5.56 -13.35 -2.78
N GLY A 60 -4.37 -13.17 -2.23
CA GLY A 60 -3.21 -13.87 -2.75
C GLY A 60 -1.90 -13.46 -2.11
N SER A 61 -0.88 -14.20 -2.48
CA SER A 61 0.51 -13.78 -2.35
C SER A 61 0.85 -12.84 -3.51
N LEU A 62 1.60 -11.78 -3.24
CA LEU A 62 2.18 -10.96 -4.31
C LEU A 62 3.12 -11.83 -5.17
N PRO A 63 3.42 -11.45 -6.42
CA PRO A 63 4.42 -12.17 -7.19
C PRO A 63 5.80 -12.07 -6.51
N SER A 64 6.65 -13.07 -6.72
CA SER A 64 8.04 -13.05 -6.25
C SER A 64 8.75 -11.74 -6.65
N PRO A 65 9.55 -11.10 -5.77
CA PRO A 65 10.05 -11.61 -4.48
C PRO A 65 9.17 -11.30 -3.26
N LEU A 66 7.92 -10.85 -3.46
CA LEU A 66 7.01 -10.46 -2.37
C LEU A 66 5.97 -11.55 -2.04
N ASP A 67 6.16 -12.76 -2.54
CA ASP A 67 5.23 -13.89 -2.42
C ASP A 67 5.03 -14.42 -1.00
N ALA A 68 5.95 -14.10 -0.09
CA ALA A 68 5.75 -14.35 1.33
C ALA A 68 4.70 -13.42 1.97
N MET A 69 4.42 -12.27 1.36
CA MET A 69 3.44 -11.32 1.88
C MET A 69 2.02 -11.72 1.48
N ARG A 70 1.14 -11.82 2.47
CA ARG A 70 -0.31 -11.91 2.26
C ARG A 70 -0.93 -10.52 2.28
N VAL A 71 -1.69 -10.21 1.24
CA VAL A 71 -2.47 -8.98 1.12
C VAL A 71 -3.94 -9.31 1.33
N SER A 72 -4.68 -8.41 1.98
CA SER A 72 -6.12 -8.57 2.15
C SER A 72 -6.83 -8.53 0.79
N PRO A 73 -7.89 -9.33 0.58
CA PRO A 73 -8.57 -9.47 -0.71
C PRO A 73 -9.09 -8.15 -1.32
N GLU A 74 -9.39 -7.17 -0.46
CA GLU A 74 -9.97 -5.89 -0.83
C GLU A 74 -8.94 -4.75 -0.83
N VAL A 75 -7.65 -5.10 -0.83
CA VAL A 75 -6.55 -4.15 -0.90
C VAL A 75 -5.86 -4.26 -2.25
N GLU A 76 -5.70 -3.10 -2.90
CA GLU A 76 -4.95 -2.96 -4.13
C GLU A 76 -3.53 -2.51 -3.80
N VAL A 77 -2.56 -3.19 -4.41
CA VAL A 77 -1.13 -2.91 -4.21
C VAL A 77 -0.47 -2.63 -5.56
N THR A 78 0.30 -1.55 -5.62
CA THR A 78 1.20 -1.22 -6.72
C THR A 78 2.61 -1.06 -6.20
N VAL A 79 3.57 -1.79 -6.77
CA VAL A 79 4.99 -1.69 -6.41
C VAL A 79 5.81 -1.54 -7.67
N VAL A 80 6.52 -0.42 -7.76
CA VAL A 80 7.50 -0.16 -8.82
C VAL A 80 8.87 -0.08 -8.16
N TYR A 81 9.83 -0.84 -8.67
CA TYR A 81 11.21 -0.83 -8.21
C TYR A 81 12.16 -0.80 -9.41
N THR A 82 13.14 0.10 -9.35
CA THR A 82 14.19 0.22 -10.34
C THR A 82 15.52 0.51 -9.65
N LYS A 83 16.51 -0.37 -9.86
CA LYS A 83 17.90 -0.21 -9.43
C LYS A 83 18.79 -0.08 -10.65
N ARG A 84 19.36 1.11 -10.86
CA ARG A 84 20.35 1.36 -11.91
C ARG A 84 21.75 1.33 -11.30
N LEU A 85 22.54 0.35 -11.70
CA LEU A 85 23.96 0.27 -11.33
C LEU A 85 24.75 1.38 -12.06
N ARG A 86 25.76 1.94 -11.39
CA ARG A 86 26.66 2.95 -11.94
C ARG A 86 28.10 2.55 -11.61
N GLN A 87 29.03 2.81 -12.53
CA GLN A 87 30.46 2.65 -12.23
C GLN A 87 30.91 3.76 -11.28
N ASN A 88 31.60 3.37 -10.21
CA ASN A 88 32.21 4.28 -9.21
C ASN A 88 31.23 5.22 -8.48
N GLN A 89 29.93 4.89 -8.47
CA GLN A 89 28.90 5.62 -7.72
C GLN A 89 27.95 4.63 -7.07
N PRO A 90 27.29 5.00 -5.94
CA PRO A 90 26.24 4.18 -5.38
C PRO A 90 25.11 3.95 -6.41
N PRO A 91 24.44 2.78 -6.35
CA PRO A 91 23.36 2.47 -7.27
C PRO A 91 22.22 3.46 -7.11
N ARG A 92 21.62 3.85 -8.24
CA ARG A 92 20.45 4.73 -8.25
C ARG A 92 19.20 3.89 -8.08
N ILE A 93 18.59 3.96 -6.91
CA ILE A 93 17.34 3.26 -6.59
C ILE A 93 16.17 4.23 -6.74
N THR A 94 15.11 3.76 -7.39
CA THR A 94 13.83 4.44 -7.41
C THR A 94 12.75 3.41 -7.14
N SER A 95 11.92 3.65 -6.14
CA SER A 95 10.76 2.82 -5.88
C SER A 95 9.52 3.62 -5.53
N THR A 96 8.37 3.02 -5.79
CA THR A 96 7.07 3.56 -5.45
C THR A 96 6.21 2.41 -4.99
N ILE A 97 5.68 2.52 -3.78
CA ILE A 97 4.78 1.56 -3.17
C ILE A 97 3.48 2.29 -2.90
N GLU A 98 2.37 1.77 -3.40
CA GLU A 98 1.05 2.33 -3.20
C GLU A 98 0.13 1.21 -2.74
N VAL A 99 -0.62 1.49 -1.66
CA VAL A 99 -1.57 0.56 -1.08
C VAL A 99 -2.85 1.30 -0.77
N ARG A 100 -3.99 0.76 -1.20
CA ARG A 100 -5.32 1.32 -0.91
C ARG A 100 -6.34 0.21 -0.72
N HIS A 101 -7.36 0.47 0.08
CA HIS A 101 -8.54 -0.38 0.11
C HIS A 101 -9.44 -0.04 -1.08
N LEU A 102 -10.13 -1.02 -1.64
CA LEU A 102 -11.05 -0.80 -2.77
C LEU A 102 -12.19 0.15 -2.42
N GLU A 103 -12.71 0.02 -1.19
CA GLU A 103 -13.76 0.89 -0.62
C GLU A 103 -13.22 2.00 0.30
N GLY A 104 -11.91 2.09 0.46
CA GLY A 104 -11.27 3.11 1.29
C GLY A 104 -11.18 4.46 0.58
N THR A 105 -11.04 5.52 1.36
CA THR A 105 -10.86 6.89 0.85
C THR A 105 -9.41 7.35 0.90
N LYS A 106 -8.50 6.49 1.35
CA LYS A 106 -7.09 6.82 1.51
C LYS A 106 -6.20 5.86 0.75
N MET A 107 -5.14 6.42 0.19
CA MET A 107 -4.02 5.69 -0.38
C MET A 107 -2.75 6.00 0.43
N TYR A 108 -2.05 4.94 0.82
CA TYR A 108 -0.76 5.01 1.49
C TYR A 108 0.33 4.86 0.44
N ARG A 109 1.21 5.85 0.34
CA ARG A 109 2.25 5.90 -0.68
C ARG A 109 3.62 6.11 -0.05
N ARG A 110 4.57 5.25 -0.42
CA ARG A 110 6.01 5.49 -0.22
C ARG A 110 6.66 5.72 -1.57
N VAL A 111 7.43 6.79 -1.68
CA VAL A 111 8.33 7.03 -2.82
C VAL A 111 9.75 7.06 -2.29
N GLU A 112 10.62 6.25 -2.88
CA GLU A 112 12.05 6.31 -2.64
C GLU A 112 12.74 6.73 -3.93
N ALA A 113 13.53 7.80 -3.88
CA ALA A 113 14.29 8.28 -5.02
C ALA A 113 15.69 8.67 -4.56
N ASN A 114 16.69 7.92 -5.02
CA ASN A 114 18.11 8.21 -4.77
C ASN A 114 18.46 8.37 -3.28
N GLY A 115 17.86 7.55 -2.41
CA GLY A 115 18.06 7.62 -0.96
C GLY A 115 17.16 8.60 -0.21
N VAL A 116 16.34 9.39 -0.92
CA VAL A 116 15.29 10.20 -0.30
C VAL A 116 14.01 9.37 -0.21
N VAL A 117 13.50 9.19 1.00
CA VAL A 117 12.23 8.48 1.26
C VAL A 117 11.17 9.52 1.61
N THR A 118 10.01 9.42 0.96
CA THR A 118 8.82 10.23 1.26
C THR A 118 7.63 9.31 1.47
N GLU A 119 6.99 9.42 2.63
CA GLU A 119 5.74 8.73 2.93
C GLU A 119 4.58 9.72 2.97
N GLN A 120 3.47 9.35 2.33
CA GLN A 120 2.31 10.20 2.15
C GLN A 120 1.03 9.40 2.37
N ILE A 121 0.04 10.09 2.93
CA ILE A 121 -1.35 9.64 2.94
C ILE A 121 -2.08 10.57 1.98
N VAL A 122 -2.64 10.00 0.91
CA VAL A 122 -3.35 10.73 -0.13
C VAL A 122 -4.84 10.44 0.02
N ASP A 123 -5.66 11.49 0.13
CA ASP A 123 -7.11 11.37 0.08
C ASP A 123 -7.55 11.19 -1.38
N LEU A 124 -8.45 10.22 -1.63
CA LEU A 124 -8.92 9.79 -2.96
C LEU A 124 -10.27 10.39 -3.33
#